data_AF-A0A5K0Z355-F1
#
_entry.id   AF-A0A5K0Z355-F1
#
_cell.length_a   1.000
_cell.length_b   1.000
_cell.length_c   1.000
_cell.angle_alpha   90.00
_cell.angle_beta   90.00
_cell.angle_gamma   90.00
#
_symmetry.space_group_name_H-M   'P 1'
#
loop_
_entity.id
_entity.type
_entity.pdbx_description
1 polymer ?
#
loop_
_entity_poly.entity_id
_entity_poly.type
_entity_poly.pdbx_seq_one_letter_code
_entity_poly.pdbx_strand_id
1 'polypeptide(L)' 'AWFRELPEGLLDSLTPEQVMQSNAEADCVQLVRLLPSTKAALLDWAVNLMADVAQEEQQNKMNARNVAMVFAPNMTQ' A
#
# COMPACT_ATOMS: atom_id res chain seq x y z
N ALA A 1 3.40 -4.84 -14.12
CA ALA A 1 3.33 -3.79 -13.08
C ALA A 1 4.22 -4.28 -11.97
N TRP A 2 5.32 -3.57 -11.70
CA TRP A 2 6.50 -4.14 -11.04
C TRP A 2 6.21 -4.84 -9.70
N PHE A 3 5.26 -4.34 -8.88
CA PHE A 3 4.88 -5.00 -7.63
C PHE A 3 4.34 -6.44 -7.79
N ARG A 4 3.62 -6.75 -8.88
CA ARG A 4 3.14 -8.12 -9.18
C ARG A 4 4.26 -9.06 -9.65
N GLU A 5 5.40 -8.52 -10.02
CA GLU A 5 6.55 -9.28 -10.51
C GLU A 5 7.52 -9.65 -9.38
N LEU A 6 7.25 -9.21 -8.14
CA LEU A 6 8.00 -9.62 -6.96
C LEU A 6 7.80 -11.12 -6.69
N PRO A 7 8.80 -11.83 -6.13
CA PRO A 7 8.66 -13.25 -5.79
C PRO A 7 7.53 -13.55 -4.79
N GLU A 8 7.18 -12.57 -3.95
CA GLU A 8 6.09 -12.61 -2.97
C GLU A 8 5.48 -11.21 -2.93
N GLY A 9 4.16 -11.11 -2.77
CA GLY A 9 3.46 -9.84 -2.64
C GLY A 9 3.96 -9.03 -1.44
N LEU A 10 3.80 -7.71 -1.56
CA LEU A 10 4.27 -6.76 -0.55
C LEU A 10 3.56 -6.95 0.79
N LEU A 11 2.27 -7.28 0.74
CA LEU A 11 1.41 -7.45 1.92
C LEU A 11 1.10 -8.93 2.23
N ASP A 12 1.62 -9.89 1.47
CA ASP A 12 1.31 -11.32 1.63
C ASP A 12 1.74 -11.91 2.98
N SER A 13 2.64 -11.24 3.70
CA SER A 13 3.01 -11.63 5.07
C SER A 13 1.97 -11.25 6.12
N LEU A 14 0.94 -10.48 5.76
CA LEU A 14 -0.19 -10.13 6.62
C LEU A 14 -1.39 -11.00 6.26
N THR A 15 -2.18 -11.40 7.26
CA THR A 15 -3.42 -12.12 6.98
C THR A 15 -4.53 -11.15 6.57
N PRO A 16 -5.50 -11.59 5.75
CA PRO A 16 -6.66 -10.75 5.39
C PRO A 16 -7.39 -10.21 6.62
N GLU A 17 -7.53 -11.00 7.68
CA GLU A 17 -8.20 -10.58 8.92
C GLU A 17 -7.46 -9.44 9.62
N GLN A 18 -6.12 -9.50 9.68
CA GLN A 18 -5.30 -8.43 10.25
C GLN A 18 -5.53 -7.11 9.49
N VAL A 19 -5.56 -7.17 8.15
CA VAL A 19 -5.80 -6.00 7.30
C VAL A 19 -7.23 -5.48 7.46
N MET A 20 -8.23 -6.36 7.49
CA MET A 20 -9.64 -5.97 7.64
C MET A 20 -9.97 -5.37 9.03
N GLN A 21 -9.22 -5.75 10.07
CA GLN A 21 -9.40 -5.22 11.42
C GLN A 21 -8.73 -3.85 11.61
N SER A 22 -7.84 -3.46 10.70
CA SER A 22 -7.12 -2.18 10.77
C SER A 22 -8.00 -1.02 10.31
N ASN A 23 -8.67 -0.36 11.26
CA ASN A 23 -9.64 0.70 10.97
C ASN A 23 -9.16 2.09 11.42
N ALA A 24 -8.13 2.15 12.27
CA ALA A 24 -7.47 3.40 12.64
C ALA A 24 -6.05 3.47 12.07
N GLU A 25 -5.54 4.68 11.92
CA GLU A 25 -4.16 4.94 11.49
C GLU A 25 -3.13 4.18 12.35
N ALA A 26 -3.34 4.16 13.67
CA ALA A 26 -2.48 3.45 14.60
C ALA A 26 -2.41 1.94 14.31
N ASP A 27 -3.53 1.32 13.91
CA ASP A 27 -3.58 -0.09 13.56
C ASP A 27 -2.77 -0.37 12.29
N CYS A 28 -2.91 0.51 11.28
CA CYS A 28 -2.13 0.43 10.04
C CYS A 28 -0.63 0.48 10.33
N VAL A 29 -0.21 1.40 11.21
CA VAL A 29 1.20 1.52 11.62
C VAL A 29 1.69 0.24 12.33
N GLN A 30 0.85 -0.43 13.13
CA GLN A 30 1.23 -1.71 13.71
C GLN A 30 1.40 -2.80 12.64
N LEU A 31 0.51 -2.85 11.64
CA LEU A 31 0.64 -3.82 10.54
C LEU A 31 1.94 -3.62 9.75
N VAL A 32 2.32 -2.38 9.46
CA VAL A 32 3.59 -2.10 8.77
C VAL A 32 4.80 -2.61 9.57
N ARG A 33 4.74 -2.58 10.91
CA ARG A 33 5.80 -3.11 11.78
C ARG A 33 5.92 -4.64 11.76
N LEU A 34 4.88 -5.35 11.32
CA LEU A 34 4.92 -6.80 11.15
C LEU A 34 5.60 -7.22 9.84
N LEU A 35 5.73 -6.29 8.88
CA LEU A 35 6.40 -6.56 7.61
C LEU A 35 7.92 -6.68 7.81
N PRO A 36 8.61 -7.51 6.99
CA PRO A 36 10.06 -7.44 6.85
C PRO A 36 10.51 -6.01 6.55
N SER A 37 11.63 -5.56 7.13
CA SER A 37 12.09 -4.16 7.02
C SER A 37 12.18 -3.65 5.57
N THR A 38 12.63 -4.49 4.64
CA THR A 38 12.68 -4.14 3.22
C THR A 38 11.30 -3.94 2.61
N LYS A 39 10.32 -4.79 2.96
CA LYS A 39 8.92 -4.65 2.50
C LYS A 39 8.26 -3.42 3.13
N ALA A 40 8.51 -3.15 4.41
CA ALA A 40 8.02 -1.95 5.09
C ALA A 40 8.55 -0.67 4.42
N ALA A 41 9.87 -0.61 4.14
CA ALA A 41 10.47 0.54 3.45
C ALA A 41 9.92 0.74 2.03
N LEU A 42 9.70 -0.35 1.30
CA LEU A 42 9.11 -0.28 -0.03
C LEU A 42 7.64 0.16 0.01
N LEU A 43 6.87 -0.28 1.01
CA LEU A 43 5.50 0.17 1.22
C LEU A 43 5.45 1.66 1.57
N ASP A 44 6.34 2.12 2.45
CA ASP A 44 6.45 3.55 2.79
C ASP A 44 6.75 4.40 1.54
N TRP A 45 7.71 3.98 0.72
CA TRP A 45 7.98 4.63 -0.56
C TRP A 45 6.75 4.64 -1.49
N ALA A 46 6.04 3.51 -1.59
CA ALA A 46 4.85 3.40 -2.44
C ALA A 46 3.73 4.32 -1.95
N VAL A 47 3.51 4.42 -0.64
CA VAL A 47 2.50 5.31 -0.05
C VAL A 47 2.84 6.77 -0.30
N ASN A 48 4.11 7.17 -0.14
CA ASN A 48 4.54 8.53 -0.48
C ASN A 48 4.34 8.85 -1.97
N LEU A 49 4.69 7.92 -2.87
CA LEU A 49 4.41 8.08 -4.30
C LEU A 49 2.90 8.21 -4.58
N MET A 50 2.07 7.39 -3.93
CA MET A 50 0.61 7.49 -4.06
C MET A 50 0.09 8.86 -3.59
N ALA A 51 0.67 9.41 -2.53
CA ALA A 51 0.33 10.74 -2.03
C ALA A 51 0.72 11.84 -3.03
N ASP A 52 1.92 11.80 -3.58
CA ASP A 52 2.39 12.76 -4.60
C ASP A 52 1.46 12.76 -5.82
N VAL A 53 1.05 11.57 -6.29
CA VAL A 53 0.10 11.45 -7.41
C VAL A 53 -1.27 12.01 -7.03
N ALA A 54 -1.76 11.73 -5.82
CA ALA A 54 -3.07 12.22 -5.37
C ALA A 54 -3.11 13.74 -5.17
N GLN A 55 -1.99 14.37 -4.80
CA GLN A 55 -1.89 15.83 -4.67
C GLN A 55 -2.09 16.54 -6.02
N GLU A 56 -1.67 15.91 -7.12
CA GLU A 56 -1.83 16.43 -8.48
C GLU A 56 -3.19 16.13 -9.13
N GLU A 57 -4.23 15.83 -8.32
CA GLU A 57 -5.59 15.47 -8.77
C GLU A 57 -6.17 16.45 -9.79
N GLN A 58 -5.89 17.75 -9.66
CA GLN A 58 -6.40 18.76 -10.59
C GLN A 58 -5.88 18.56 -12.01
N GLN A 59 -4.65 18.03 -12.17
CA GLN A 59 -4.01 17.79 -13.46
C GLN A 59 -4.27 16.36 -13.96
N ASN A 60 -4.13 15.36 -13.09
CA ASN A 60 -4.15 13.95 -13.48
C ASN A 60 -5.50 13.25 -13.25
N LYS A 61 -6.46 13.89 -12.56
CA LYS A 61 -7.79 13.37 -12.19
C LYS A 61 -7.78 12.13 -11.28
N MET A 62 -6.68 11.90 -10.57
CA MET A 62 -6.50 10.79 -9.65
C MET A 62 -6.60 11.30 -8.20
N ASN A 63 -7.76 11.12 -7.56
CA ASN A 63 -7.87 11.31 -6.11
C ASN A 63 -7.27 10.12 -5.34
N ALA A 64 -7.08 10.27 -4.02
CA ALA A 64 -6.51 9.23 -3.16
C ALA A 64 -7.21 7.86 -3.29
N ARG A 65 -8.55 7.86 -3.45
CA ARG A 65 -9.33 6.63 -3.64
C ARG A 65 -9.00 5.96 -4.98
N ASN A 66 -8.94 6.71 -6.07
CA ASN A 66 -8.62 6.20 -7.40
C ASN A 66 -7.20 5.62 -7.44
N VAL A 67 -6.24 6.30 -6.82
CA VAL A 67 -4.86 5.80 -6.69
C VAL A 67 -4.85 4.49 -5.90
N ALA A 68 -5.49 4.45 -4.72
CA ALA A 68 -5.54 3.24 -3.90
C ALA A 68 -6.18 2.05 -4.64
N MET A 69 -7.28 2.26 -5.38
CA MET A 69 -7.92 1.21 -6.19
C MET A 69 -7.00 0.64 -7.28
N VAL A 70 -6.13 1.47 -7.86
CA VAL A 70 -5.16 1.02 -8.87
C VAL A 70 -4.01 0.25 -8.22
N PHE A 71 -3.52 0.69 -7.07
CA PHE A 71 -2.37 0.07 -6.39
C PHE A 71 -2.74 -1.22 -5.65
N ALA A 72 -3.87 -1.25 -4.94
CA ALA A 72 -4.31 -2.37 -4.11
C ALA A 72 -4.19 -3.77 -4.75
N PRO A 73 -4.68 -4.02 -5.98
CA PRO A 73 -4.56 -5.35 -6.60
C PRO A 73 -3.14 -5.74 -7.01
N ASN A 74 -2.15 -4.85 -6.85
CA ASN A 74 -0.73 -5.17 -7.09
C ASN A 74 0.05 -5.39 -5.78
N MET A 75 -0.57 -5.20 -4.62
CA MET A 75 0.13 -5.29 -3.32
C MET A 75 0.20 -6.72 -2.78
N THR A 76 -0.65 -7.60 -3.28
CA THR A 76 -0.74 -9.02 -2.93
C THR A 76 -0.74 -9.87 -4.19
N GLN A 77 -0.47 -11.18 -4.06
CA GLN A 77 -0.61 -12.15 -5.15
C GLN A 77 -1.91 -12.96 -5.08
#